data_AF-A0A0D2MXJ2-F1
#
_entry.id   AF-A0A0D2MXJ2-F1
#
_cell.length_a   1.000
_cell.length_b   1.000
_cell.length_c   1.000
_cell.angle_alpha   90.00
_cell.angle_beta   90.00
_cell.angle_gamma   90.00
#
_symmetry.space_group_name_H-M   'P 1'
#
loop_
_entity.id
_entity.type
_entity.pdbx_description
1 polymer ?
#
loop_
_entity_poly.entity_id
_entity_poly.type
_entity_poly.pdbx_seq_one_letter_code
_entity_poly.pdbx_strand_id
1 'polypeptide(L)'
;MSQSTPTRVRRQDVLSTWSGIRPLAADPTKQQQQEGATSSIVRDHVIFQDADGLVTVTGGKWTTYRRMAQDVVDTLVTSGRLPATQRPCATSGLRLLGAREYHAHTHAEVAQRSSDLASAPPLSGSPAPRRALSPARARHLAAAYGDKAFDVLELVKWSDGALAAPLAPGLPYIEAEVLHACRQEYCVTVEDFVMRRTRMAFLDAAATEGAIPRVAELMASELGWGNRKRRAEAAAAVRALRQEFSTPEPATKAVEAAAAAAPVAAA
;
A
#
# COMPACT_ATOMS: atom_id res chain seq x y z
N MET A 1 18.82 -24.88 -3.33
CA MET A 1 18.35 -25.69 -4.47
C MET A 1 17.11 -25.03 -5.04
N SER A 2 17.12 -24.66 -6.32
CA SER A 2 15.90 -24.34 -7.08
C SER A 2 16.06 -25.01 -8.45
N GLN A 3 15.34 -26.12 -8.64
CA GLN A 3 15.35 -26.94 -9.86
C GLN A 3 14.03 -26.80 -10.64
N SER A 4 13.51 -25.59 -10.87
CA SER A 4 12.23 -25.47 -11.60
C SER A 4 12.11 -24.33 -12.59
N THR A 5 13.20 -23.67 -12.97
CA THR A 5 13.19 -22.69 -14.08
C THR A 5 14.54 -22.69 -14.80
N PRO A 6 14.56 -22.58 -16.15
CA PRO A 6 15.82 -22.51 -16.90
C PRO A 6 16.59 -21.20 -16.65
N THR A 7 15.92 -20.18 -16.08
CA THR A 7 16.53 -18.90 -15.75
C THR A 7 17.15 -18.93 -14.36
N ARG A 8 18.46 -18.68 -14.28
CA ARG A 8 19.18 -18.56 -13.01
C ARG A 8 18.90 -17.20 -12.36
N VAL A 9 18.07 -17.18 -11.33
CA VAL A 9 17.83 -15.99 -10.49
C VAL A 9 18.92 -15.85 -9.42
N ARG A 10 19.53 -14.68 -9.32
CA ARG A 10 20.56 -14.30 -8.34
C ARG A 10 19.99 -13.29 -7.35
N ARG A 11 20.67 -13.13 -6.20
CA ARG A 11 20.27 -12.16 -5.17
C ARG A 11 20.17 -10.71 -5.69
N GLN A 12 21.06 -10.33 -6.60
CA GLN A 12 21.06 -9.02 -7.26
C GLN A 12 19.86 -8.79 -8.20
N ASP A 13 19.15 -9.86 -8.58
CA ASP A 13 17.95 -9.75 -9.42
C ASP A 13 16.69 -9.48 -8.56
N VAL A 14 16.81 -9.47 -7.22
CA VAL A 14 15.73 -9.12 -6.28
C VAL A 14 15.65 -7.60 -6.13
N LEU A 15 14.52 -7.01 -6.51
CA LEU A 15 14.31 -5.56 -6.48
C LEU A 15 13.78 -5.04 -5.13
N SER A 16 13.14 -5.91 -4.34
CA SER A 16 12.59 -5.59 -3.03
C SER A 16 12.38 -6.87 -2.22
N THR A 17 12.42 -6.77 -0.89
CA THR A 17 11.98 -7.83 0.02
C THR A 17 10.92 -7.29 0.96
N TRP A 18 10.18 -8.15 1.65
CA TRP A 18 9.32 -7.75 2.76
C TRP A 18 9.03 -8.98 3.59
N SER A 19 8.58 -8.75 4.81
CA SER A 19 8.12 -9.82 5.69
C SER A 19 6.81 -9.43 6.34
N GLY A 20 6.07 -10.42 6.84
CA GLY A 20 4.82 -10.19 7.53
C GLY A 20 4.63 -11.24 8.61
N ILE A 21 3.99 -10.84 9.70
CA ILE A 21 3.64 -11.73 10.81
C ILE A 21 2.22 -12.24 10.58
N ARG A 22 2.04 -13.56 10.70
CA ARG A 22 0.69 -14.15 10.68
C ARG A 22 0.14 -14.13 12.10
N PRO A 23 -0.98 -13.43 12.38
CA PRO A 23 -1.62 -13.49 13.68
C PRO A 23 -2.30 -14.86 13.81
N LEU A 24 -1.60 -15.83 14.39
CA LEU A 24 -2.16 -17.15 14.64
C LEU A 24 -2.92 -17.11 15.97
N ALA A 25 -4.20 -17.46 15.93
CA ALA A 25 -5.03 -17.49 17.12
C ALA A 25 -4.98 -18.87 17.78
N ALA A 26 -4.69 -18.87 19.08
CA ALA A 26 -5.12 -19.94 19.98
C ALA A 26 -6.45 -19.51 20.60
N ASP A 27 -7.41 -20.42 20.66
CA ASP A 27 -8.69 -20.17 21.30
C ASP A 27 -8.52 -20.18 22.82
N PRO A 28 -8.66 -19.03 23.52
CA PRO A 28 -8.44 -18.93 24.95
C PRO A 28 -9.52 -19.66 25.77
N THR A 29 -10.63 -20.04 25.15
CA THR A 29 -11.72 -20.79 25.80
C THR A 29 -11.49 -22.31 25.77
N LYS A 30 -10.55 -22.79 24.96
CA LYS A 30 -10.12 -24.19 24.96
C LYS A 30 -8.98 -24.37 25.96
N GLN A 31 -9.15 -25.26 26.93
CA GLN A 31 -8.09 -25.62 27.88
C GLN A 31 -6.80 -25.98 27.11
N GLN A 32 -5.66 -25.41 27.54
CA GLN A 32 -4.35 -25.69 26.97
C GLN A 32 -4.06 -27.20 27.04
N GLN A 33 -4.27 -27.92 25.94
CA GLN A 33 -3.76 -29.28 25.80
C GLN A 33 -2.25 -29.18 25.55
N GLN A 34 -1.47 -29.64 26.54
CA GLN A 34 -0.02 -29.94 26.55
C GLN A 34 0.92 -29.05 25.71
N GLU A 35 1.91 -28.46 26.40
CA GLU A 35 3.08 -27.80 25.80
C GLU A 35 3.70 -28.69 24.70
N GLY A 36 3.75 -28.15 23.47
CA GLY A 36 4.33 -28.83 22.30
C GLY A 36 3.34 -29.31 21.24
N ALA A 37 2.03 -29.30 21.51
CA ALA A 37 1.02 -29.60 20.49
C ALA A 37 0.71 -28.36 19.64
N THR A 38 1.46 -28.14 18.56
CA THR A 38 1.20 -27.09 17.54
C THR A 38 -0.10 -27.29 16.74
N SER A 39 -1.00 -28.16 17.20
CA SER A 39 -2.26 -28.55 16.55
C SER A 39 -3.50 -27.80 17.09
N SER A 40 -3.39 -27.02 18.17
CA SER A 40 -4.50 -26.24 18.73
C SER A 40 -4.73 -24.88 18.05
N ILE A 41 -3.94 -24.56 17.00
CA ILE A 41 -4.09 -23.35 16.22
C ILE A 41 -5.37 -23.44 15.38
N VAL A 42 -6.36 -22.62 15.74
CA VAL A 42 -7.59 -22.49 14.96
C VAL A 42 -7.23 -21.84 13.62
N ARG A 43 -7.56 -22.51 12.51
CA ARG A 43 -7.29 -21.99 11.15
C ARG A 43 -8.27 -20.87 10.73
N ASP A 44 -9.31 -20.67 11.53
CA ASP A 44 -10.34 -19.65 11.38
C ASP A 44 -10.10 -18.49 12.36
N HIS A 45 -10.97 -17.49 12.35
CA HIS A 45 -10.96 -16.42 13.35
C HIS A 45 -11.61 -16.86 14.66
N VAL A 46 -11.10 -16.35 15.76
CA VAL A 46 -11.66 -16.50 17.10
C VAL A 46 -12.23 -15.15 17.51
N ILE A 47 -13.48 -15.15 18.00
CA ILE A 47 -14.14 -14.00 18.61
C ILE A 47 -14.46 -14.38 20.05
N PHE A 48 -14.01 -13.57 20.99
CA PHE A 48 -14.34 -13.73 22.40
C PHE A 48 -14.63 -12.37 23.04
N GLN A 49 -15.34 -12.40 24.17
CA GLN A 49 -15.70 -11.21 24.92
C GLN A 49 -15.20 -11.33 26.35
N ASP A 50 -14.47 -10.32 26.80
CA ASP A 50 -14.00 -10.23 28.18
C ASP A 50 -15.13 -9.79 29.13
N ALA A 51 -14.91 -9.96 30.45
CA ALA A 51 -15.93 -9.68 31.47
C ALA A 51 -16.35 -8.20 31.52
N ASP A 52 -15.48 -7.27 31.11
CA ASP A 52 -15.77 -5.84 30.97
C ASP A 52 -16.59 -5.52 29.70
N GLY A 53 -16.70 -6.48 28.79
CA GLY A 53 -17.42 -6.38 27.52
C GLY A 53 -16.59 -6.00 26.32
N LEU A 54 -15.26 -6.00 26.42
CA LEU A 54 -14.39 -5.89 25.25
C LEU A 54 -14.57 -7.11 24.35
N VAL A 55 -14.96 -6.89 23.09
CA VAL A 55 -15.00 -7.95 22.07
C VAL A 55 -13.70 -7.95 21.28
N THR A 56 -12.99 -9.06 21.33
CA THR A 56 -11.71 -9.26 20.66
C THR A 56 -11.88 -10.24 19.50
N VAL A 57 -11.31 -9.89 18.34
CA VAL A 57 -11.18 -10.79 17.17
C VAL A 57 -9.71 -11.02 16.86
N THR A 58 -9.31 -12.28 16.70
CA THR A 58 -7.94 -12.68 16.34
C THR A 58 -7.95 -13.84 15.37
N GLY A 59 -6.85 -14.06 14.65
CA GLY A 59 -6.76 -15.11 13.64
C GLY A 59 -7.43 -14.73 12.32
N GLY A 60 -7.88 -15.77 11.61
CA GLY A 60 -8.56 -15.62 10.33
C GLY A 60 -7.64 -15.30 9.15
N LYS A 61 -8.26 -14.97 8.00
CA LYS A 61 -7.57 -14.77 6.72
C LYS A 61 -8.08 -13.51 6.05
N TRP A 62 -7.23 -12.90 5.22
CA TRP A 62 -7.66 -11.81 4.35
C TRP A 62 -8.87 -12.21 3.50
N THR A 63 -8.95 -13.45 3.01
CA THR A 63 -10.07 -13.93 2.21
C THR A 63 -11.39 -14.03 2.96
N THR A 64 -11.38 -14.09 4.29
CA THR A 64 -12.58 -14.22 5.12
C THR A 64 -12.99 -12.91 5.81
N TYR A 65 -12.25 -11.81 5.62
CA TYR A 65 -12.41 -10.55 6.37
C TYR A 65 -13.85 -10.04 6.47
N ARG A 66 -14.61 -10.07 5.38
CA ARG A 66 -16.01 -9.62 5.35
C ARG A 66 -16.88 -10.46 6.29
N ARG A 67 -16.69 -11.79 6.27
CA ARG A 67 -17.43 -12.70 7.17
C ARG A 67 -16.98 -12.50 8.62
N MET A 68 -15.68 -12.34 8.87
CA MET A 68 -15.16 -12.04 10.21
C MET A 68 -15.79 -10.76 10.78
N ALA A 69 -15.84 -9.69 9.98
CA ALA A 69 -16.45 -8.43 10.39
C ALA A 69 -17.95 -8.59 10.69
N GLN A 70 -18.67 -9.37 9.89
CA GLN A 70 -20.07 -9.69 10.16
C GLN A 70 -20.24 -10.43 11.49
N ASP A 71 -19.46 -11.49 11.74
CA ASP A 71 -19.57 -12.27 12.98
C ASP A 71 -19.26 -11.42 14.24
N VAL A 72 -18.34 -10.44 14.14
CA VAL A 72 -18.07 -9.47 15.22
C VAL A 72 -19.29 -8.59 15.49
N VAL A 73 -19.90 -8.03 14.44
CA VAL A 73 -21.11 -7.20 14.59
C VAL A 73 -22.27 -8.02 15.16
N ASP A 74 -22.45 -9.25 14.70
CA ASP A 74 -23.49 -10.16 15.20
C ASP A 74 -23.27 -10.49 16.69
N THR A 75 -22.03 -10.65 17.12
CA THR A 75 -21.65 -10.84 18.54
C THR A 75 -21.98 -9.61 19.39
N LEU A 76 -21.69 -8.41 18.89
CA LEU A 76 -22.02 -7.15 19.58
C LEU A 76 -23.53 -6.93 19.72
N VAL A 77 -24.32 -7.32 18.71
CA VAL A 77 -25.79 -7.29 18.78
C VAL A 77 -26.30 -8.32 19.80
N THR A 78 -25.80 -9.56 19.74
CA THR A 78 -26.23 -10.64 20.64
C THR A 78 -25.90 -10.35 22.10
N SER A 79 -24.75 -9.72 22.37
CA SER A 79 -24.32 -9.30 23.71
C SER A 79 -25.01 -8.03 24.24
N GLY A 80 -25.90 -7.41 23.44
CA GLY A 80 -26.60 -6.18 23.82
C GLY A 80 -25.73 -4.92 23.80
N ARG A 81 -24.53 -4.98 23.21
CA ARG A 81 -23.62 -3.83 23.05
C ARG A 81 -23.98 -2.96 21.86
N LEU A 82 -24.68 -3.52 20.87
CA LEU A 82 -25.33 -2.79 19.79
C LEU A 82 -26.84 -3.07 19.81
N PRO A 83 -27.68 -2.10 19.37
CA PRO A 83 -29.12 -2.31 19.27
C PRO A 83 -29.46 -3.50 18.39
N ALA A 84 -30.48 -4.26 18.78
CA ALA A 84 -31.03 -5.32 17.93
C ALA A 84 -31.53 -4.73 16.60
N THR A 85 -31.23 -5.43 15.51
CA THR A 85 -31.67 -5.08 14.16
C THR A 85 -32.46 -6.25 13.56
N GLN A 86 -33.55 -5.95 12.88
CA GLN A 86 -34.28 -6.94 12.07
C GLN A 86 -33.70 -7.09 10.66
N ARG A 87 -32.78 -6.21 10.25
CA ARG A 87 -32.17 -6.26 8.92
C ARG A 87 -30.98 -7.22 8.92
N PRO A 88 -30.90 -8.17 7.98
CA PRO A 88 -29.71 -9.00 7.82
C PRO A 88 -28.51 -8.17 7.35
N CYS A 89 -27.31 -8.67 7.60
CA CYS A 89 -26.08 -8.05 7.13
C CYS A 89 -26.06 -7.93 5.59
N ALA A 90 -25.93 -6.70 5.08
CA ALA A 90 -25.98 -6.40 3.64
C ALA A 90 -24.60 -6.35 2.97
N THR A 91 -23.52 -6.62 3.71
CA THR A 91 -22.14 -6.43 3.22
C THR A 91 -21.75 -7.35 2.07
N SER A 92 -22.46 -8.46 1.84
CA SER A 92 -22.21 -9.37 0.71
C SER A 92 -22.47 -8.74 -0.65
N GLY A 93 -23.44 -7.82 -0.74
CA GLY A 93 -23.79 -7.10 -1.97
C GLY A 93 -23.23 -5.68 -2.03
N LEU A 94 -22.56 -5.22 -0.96
CA LEU A 94 -22.02 -3.87 -0.89
C LEU A 94 -20.74 -3.76 -1.72
N ARG A 95 -20.78 -2.95 -2.78
CA ARG A 95 -19.59 -2.65 -3.59
C ARG A 95 -18.64 -1.76 -2.80
N LEU A 96 -17.35 -2.09 -2.85
CA LEU A 96 -16.28 -1.24 -2.31
C LEU A 96 -16.10 0.01 -3.18
N LEU A 97 -15.42 1.01 -2.63
CA LEU A 97 -15.02 2.20 -3.39
C LEU A 97 -14.19 1.80 -4.61
N GLY A 98 -14.38 2.48 -5.74
CA GLY A 98 -13.75 2.11 -7.01
C GLY A 98 -14.54 1.09 -7.83
N ALA A 99 -15.45 0.32 -7.22
CA ALA A 99 -16.09 -0.81 -7.91
C ALA A 99 -17.47 -0.49 -8.54
N ARG A 100 -17.99 0.74 -8.41
CA ARG A 100 -19.38 1.03 -8.81
C ARG A 100 -19.53 1.05 -10.31
N GLU A 101 -18.68 1.82 -11.00
CA GLU A 101 -18.70 1.99 -12.46
C GLU A 101 -17.51 1.27 -13.13
N TYR A 102 -16.80 0.39 -12.42
CA TYR A 102 -15.70 -0.38 -12.99
C TYR A 102 -16.20 -1.48 -13.95
N HIS A 103 -15.52 -1.63 -15.09
CA HIS A 103 -15.71 -2.71 -16.05
C HIS A 103 -14.40 -3.06 -16.77
N ALA A 104 -14.38 -4.17 -17.53
CA ALA A 104 -13.16 -4.69 -18.17
C ALA A 104 -12.44 -3.67 -19.08
N HIS A 105 -13.19 -2.74 -19.67
CA HIS A 105 -12.69 -1.72 -20.60
C HIS A 105 -12.39 -0.37 -19.94
N THR A 106 -12.53 -0.21 -18.62
CA THR A 106 -12.26 1.07 -17.92
C THR A 106 -10.85 1.60 -18.23
N HIS A 107 -9.86 0.71 -18.38
CA HIS A 107 -8.51 1.10 -18.76
C HIS A 107 -8.41 1.78 -20.14
N ALA A 108 -9.26 1.40 -21.10
CA ALA A 108 -9.29 2.01 -22.43
C ALA A 108 -9.91 3.41 -22.36
N GLU A 109 -10.94 3.60 -21.53
CA GLU A 109 -11.50 4.93 -21.29
C GLU A 109 -10.52 5.86 -20.60
N VAL A 110 -9.78 5.37 -19.60
CA VAL A 110 -8.71 6.12 -18.94
C VAL A 110 -7.65 6.56 -19.96
N ALA A 111 -7.24 5.64 -20.86
CA ALA A 111 -6.27 5.95 -21.91
C ALA A 111 -6.81 7.01 -22.89
N GLN A 112 -8.06 6.87 -23.34
CA GLN A 112 -8.70 7.81 -24.25
C GLN A 112 -8.80 9.21 -23.64
N ARG A 113 -9.37 9.33 -22.44
CA ARG A 113 -9.51 10.63 -21.74
C ARG A 113 -8.17 11.29 -21.47
N SER A 114 -7.15 10.50 -21.15
CA SER A 114 -5.79 11.03 -21.00
C SER A 114 -5.20 11.54 -22.32
N SER A 115 -5.46 10.86 -23.43
CA SER A 115 -5.02 11.29 -24.76
C SER A 115 -5.74 12.57 -25.21
N ASP A 116 -7.06 12.64 -24.98
CA ASP A 116 -7.87 13.83 -25.28
C ASP A 116 -7.36 15.04 -24.50
N LEU A 117 -7.07 14.86 -23.20
CA LEU A 117 -6.48 15.90 -22.36
C LEU A 117 -5.12 16.36 -22.89
N ALA A 118 -4.27 15.43 -23.31
CA ALA A 118 -2.96 15.76 -23.85
C ALA A 118 -3.03 16.53 -25.18
N SER A 119 -4.11 16.33 -25.95
CA SER A 119 -4.33 16.92 -27.27
C SER A 119 -5.12 18.22 -27.22
N ALA A 120 -5.82 18.49 -26.11
CA ALA A 120 -6.61 19.70 -25.94
C ALA A 120 -5.74 20.96 -25.81
N PRO A 121 -6.27 22.16 -26.15
CA PRO A 121 -5.57 23.42 -25.93
C PRO A 121 -5.16 23.64 -24.46
N PRO A 122 -4.01 24.30 -24.21
CA PRO A 122 -3.55 24.65 -22.86
C PRO A 122 -4.58 25.54 -22.14
N LEU A 123 -4.85 25.26 -20.85
CA LEU A 123 -5.86 25.98 -20.05
C LEU A 123 -5.33 27.32 -19.53
N SER A 124 -4.03 27.35 -19.24
CA SER A 124 -3.21 28.53 -18.99
C SER A 124 -2.09 28.48 -20.03
N GLY A 125 -1.46 29.58 -20.43
CA GLY A 125 -0.30 29.56 -21.36
C GLY A 125 0.95 28.86 -20.80
N SER A 126 0.78 27.81 -19.99
CA SER A 126 1.77 27.03 -19.30
C SER A 126 2.66 26.28 -20.31
N PRO A 127 3.98 26.35 -20.15
CA PRO A 127 4.92 25.65 -21.01
C PRO A 127 5.10 24.17 -20.63
N ALA A 128 4.34 23.63 -19.66
CA ALA A 128 4.49 22.26 -19.23
C ALA A 128 4.07 21.28 -20.34
N PRO A 129 4.90 20.26 -20.67
CA PRO A 129 4.56 19.31 -21.71
C PRO A 129 3.37 18.45 -21.27
N ARG A 130 2.24 18.62 -21.95
CA ARG A 130 1.08 17.74 -21.82
C ARG A 130 1.43 16.37 -22.40
N ARG A 131 1.30 15.32 -21.59
CA ARG A 131 1.65 13.96 -21.98
C ARG A 131 0.50 13.00 -21.71
N ALA A 132 0.13 12.24 -22.74
CA ALA A 132 -0.79 11.13 -22.59
C ALA A 132 -0.17 10.03 -21.71
N LEU A 133 -0.98 9.39 -20.87
CA LEU A 133 -0.58 8.21 -20.13
C LEU A 133 -0.27 7.07 -21.11
N SER A 134 0.77 6.30 -20.81
CA SER A 134 1.02 5.07 -21.57
C SER A 134 -0.08 4.03 -21.28
N PRO A 135 -0.30 3.06 -22.18
CA PRO A 135 -1.29 2.00 -21.96
C PRO A 135 -1.07 1.24 -20.63
N ALA A 136 0.19 1.06 -20.22
CA ALA A 136 0.52 0.42 -18.94
C ALA A 136 0.04 1.25 -17.74
N ARG A 137 0.18 2.58 -17.79
CA ARG A 137 -0.28 3.48 -16.73
C ARG A 137 -1.80 3.59 -16.69
N ALA A 138 -2.46 3.65 -17.85
CA ALA A 138 -3.91 3.63 -17.91
C ALA A 138 -4.50 2.32 -17.33
N ARG A 139 -3.89 1.17 -17.65
CA ARG A 139 -4.25 -0.12 -17.05
C ARG A 139 -4.01 -0.14 -15.54
N HIS A 140 -2.87 0.39 -15.08
CA HIS A 140 -2.56 0.51 -13.66
C HIS A 140 -3.64 1.32 -12.92
N LEU A 141 -3.96 2.52 -13.39
CA LEU A 141 -4.96 3.36 -12.73
C LEU A 141 -6.33 2.67 -12.66
N ALA A 142 -6.80 2.08 -13.76
CA ALA A 142 -8.06 1.35 -13.77
C ALA A 142 -8.05 0.13 -12.84
N ALA A 143 -6.94 -0.60 -12.74
CA ALA A 143 -6.83 -1.77 -11.88
C ALA A 143 -6.69 -1.40 -10.39
N ALA A 144 -6.01 -0.30 -10.06
CA ALA A 144 -5.76 0.13 -8.70
C ALA A 144 -6.95 0.90 -8.10
N TYR A 145 -7.58 1.78 -8.89
CA TYR A 145 -8.59 2.73 -8.42
C TYR A 145 -10.01 2.42 -8.93
N GLY A 146 -10.14 1.54 -9.92
CA GLY A 146 -11.43 1.26 -10.56
C GLY A 146 -12.03 2.55 -11.17
N ASP A 147 -13.27 2.86 -10.83
CA ASP A 147 -13.94 4.10 -11.24
C ASP A 147 -13.28 5.38 -10.67
N LYS A 148 -12.47 5.27 -9.62
CA LYS A 148 -11.69 6.40 -9.06
C LYS A 148 -10.49 6.79 -9.90
N ALA A 149 -10.15 6.01 -10.92
CA ALA A 149 -9.13 6.40 -11.90
C ALA A 149 -9.47 7.72 -12.60
N PHE A 150 -10.77 8.03 -12.77
CA PHE A 150 -11.20 9.29 -13.37
C PHE A 150 -11.00 10.49 -12.43
N ASP A 151 -11.10 10.30 -11.12
CA ASP A 151 -10.79 11.33 -10.12
C ASP A 151 -9.28 11.68 -10.17
N VAL A 152 -8.41 10.68 -10.42
CA VAL A 152 -6.98 10.89 -10.65
C VAL A 152 -6.74 11.66 -11.95
N LEU A 153 -7.46 11.36 -13.03
CA LEU A 153 -7.33 12.09 -14.30
C LEU A 153 -7.81 13.54 -14.20
N GLU A 154 -8.81 13.84 -13.37
CA GLU A 154 -9.20 15.23 -13.13
C GLU A 154 -8.07 16.03 -12.49
N LEU A 155 -7.25 15.45 -11.61
CA LEU A 155 -6.06 16.12 -11.07
C LEU A 155 -5.04 16.41 -12.16
N VAL A 156 -4.81 15.47 -13.08
CA VAL A 156 -3.95 15.69 -14.26
C VAL A 156 -4.46 16.88 -15.06
N LYS A 157 -5.77 16.95 -15.32
CA LYS A 157 -6.40 18.05 -16.05
C LYS A 157 -6.24 19.39 -15.34
N TRP A 158 -6.51 19.47 -14.03
CA TRP A 158 -6.36 20.70 -13.25
C TRP A 158 -4.92 21.20 -13.18
N SER A 159 -3.94 20.31 -13.30
CA SER A 159 -2.51 20.63 -13.37
C SER A 159 -2.01 20.96 -14.78
N ASP A 160 -2.90 21.14 -15.75
CA ASP A 160 -2.54 21.38 -17.15
C ASP A 160 -1.64 20.25 -17.73
N GLY A 161 -1.87 19.01 -17.27
CA GLY A 161 -1.11 17.83 -17.67
C GLY A 161 0.16 17.54 -16.86
N ALA A 162 0.64 18.47 -16.02
CA ALA A 162 1.90 18.31 -15.30
C ALA A 162 1.92 17.05 -14.41
N LEU A 163 0.82 16.73 -13.73
CA LEU A 163 0.73 15.58 -12.82
C LEU A 163 0.62 14.21 -13.52
N ALA A 164 0.61 14.16 -14.86
CA ALA A 164 0.81 12.90 -15.60
C ALA A 164 2.28 12.46 -15.67
N ALA A 165 3.20 13.23 -15.08
CA ALA A 165 4.60 12.86 -14.93
C ALA A 165 4.75 11.54 -14.14
N PRO A 166 5.73 10.69 -14.48
CA PRO A 166 5.93 9.41 -13.80
C PRO A 166 6.75 9.63 -12.52
N LEU A 167 6.39 8.96 -11.43
CA LEU A 167 7.12 9.14 -10.16
C LEU A 167 8.50 8.48 -10.15
N ALA A 168 8.63 7.34 -10.81
CA ALA A 168 9.88 6.59 -10.86
C ALA A 168 10.03 5.88 -12.22
N PRO A 169 11.27 5.69 -12.71
CA PRO A 169 11.54 4.83 -13.86
C PRO A 169 11.04 3.40 -13.60
N GLY A 170 10.52 2.74 -14.65
CA GLY A 170 10.07 1.35 -14.57
C GLY A 170 8.76 1.10 -13.80
N LEU A 171 8.27 2.06 -13.02
CA LEU A 171 7.03 1.92 -12.25
C LEU A 171 5.83 2.62 -12.93
N PRO A 172 4.60 2.11 -12.73
CA PRO A 172 3.42 2.64 -13.41
C PRO A 172 2.83 3.89 -12.74
N TYR A 173 3.37 4.33 -11.60
CA TYR A 173 2.80 5.41 -10.81
C TYR A 173 3.08 6.81 -11.39
N ILE A 174 2.12 7.71 -11.25
CA ILE A 174 2.17 9.12 -11.66
C ILE A 174 2.01 10.07 -10.48
N GLU A 175 2.44 11.32 -10.65
CA GLU A 175 2.39 12.33 -9.60
C GLU A 175 0.95 12.63 -9.11
N ALA A 176 -0.05 12.54 -10.00
CA ALA A 176 -1.45 12.74 -9.63
C ALA A 176 -1.94 11.78 -8.54
N GLU A 177 -1.40 10.56 -8.47
CA GLU A 177 -1.75 9.57 -7.44
C GLU A 177 -1.36 10.06 -6.04
N VAL A 178 -0.28 10.85 -5.90
CA VAL A 178 0.14 11.43 -4.62
C VAL A 178 -0.94 12.34 -4.05
N LEU A 179 -1.46 13.24 -4.89
CA LEU A 179 -2.49 14.19 -4.49
C LEU A 179 -3.82 13.48 -4.23
N HIS A 180 -4.19 12.50 -5.08
CA HIS A 180 -5.38 11.70 -4.86
C HIS A 180 -5.34 10.99 -3.50
N ALA A 181 -4.21 10.34 -3.19
CA ALA A 181 -4.01 9.65 -1.93
C ALA A 181 -4.14 10.59 -0.72
N CYS A 182 -3.56 11.80 -0.80
CA CYS A 182 -3.68 12.81 0.25
C CYS A 182 -5.13 13.25 0.47
N ARG A 183 -5.86 13.51 -0.63
CA ARG A 183 -7.23 14.08 -0.58
C ARG A 183 -8.31 13.06 -0.23
N GLN A 184 -8.17 11.81 -0.68
CA GLN A 184 -9.26 10.84 -0.69
C GLN A 184 -8.95 9.55 0.06
N GLU A 185 -7.68 9.29 0.39
CA GLU A 185 -7.27 8.00 0.97
C GLU A 185 -6.57 8.13 2.33
N TYR A 186 -6.70 9.28 2.99
CA TYR A 186 -6.07 9.54 4.30
C TYR A 186 -4.55 9.30 4.29
N CYS A 187 -3.88 9.64 3.19
CA CYS A 187 -2.42 9.56 3.10
C CYS A 187 -1.81 10.80 3.77
N VAL A 188 -1.15 10.63 4.92
CA VAL A 188 -0.67 11.74 5.75
C VAL A 188 0.83 11.68 6.04
N THR A 189 1.52 10.66 5.56
CA THR A 189 2.98 10.51 5.62
C THR A 189 3.52 10.01 4.28
N VAL A 190 4.80 10.27 4.01
CA VAL A 190 5.43 9.75 2.77
C VAL A 190 5.48 8.23 2.76
N GLU A 191 5.60 7.61 3.94
CA GLU A 191 5.52 6.16 4.13
C GLU A 191 4.16 5.60 3.70
N ASP A 192 3.05 6.24 4.09
CA ASP A 192 1.70 5.83 3.69
C ASP A 192 1.60 5.72 2.17
N PHE A 193 2.17 6.69 1.45
CA PHE A 193 2.10 6.69 -0.01
C PHE A 193 2.91 5.56 -0.62
N VAL A 194 4.22 5.49 -0.33
CA VAL A 194 5.14 4.59 -1.05
C VAL A 194 5.03 3.12 -0.61
N MET A 195 4.45 2.85 0.56
CA MET A 195 4.37 1.52 1.15
C MET A 195 2.94 1.00 1.37
N ARG A 196 1.89 1.83 1.30
CA ARG A 196 0.51 1.38 1.60
C ARG A 196 -0.49 1.74 0.52
N ARG A 197 -0.50 2.99 0.04
CA ARG A 197 -1.41 3.44 -1.03
C ARG A 197 -0.93 3.01 -2.40
N THR A 198 0.39 2.93 -2.57
CA THR A 198 1.02 2.33 -3.75
C THR A 198 1.82 1.09 -3.37
N ARG A 199 2.18 0.29 -4.38
CA ARG A 199 3.07 -0.86 -4.21
C ARG A 199 4.51 -0.53 -4.61
N MET A 200 4.88 0.74 -4.67
CA MET A 200 6.22 1.18 -5.11
C MET A 200 7.31 0.42 -4.36
N ALA A 201 7.27 0.46 -3.02
CA ALA A 201 8.26 -0.20 -2.16
C ALA A 201 8.32 -1.72 -2.36
N PHE A 202 7.21 -2.38 -2.68
CA PHE A 202 7.15 -3.83 -2.92
C PHE A 202 7.67 -4.23 -4.30
N LEU A 203 7.58 -3.34 -5.30
CA LEU A 203 7.95 -3.64 -6.68
C LEU A 203 9.43 -3.36 -6.93
N ASP A 204 9.94 -2.23 -6.45
CA ASP A 204 11.34 -1.84 -6.62
C ASP A 204 11.75 -0.83 -5.53
N ALA A 205 12.56 -1.29 -4.56
CA ALA A 205 13.01 -0.46 -3.45
C ALA A 205 13.95 0.66 -3.92
N ALA A 206 14.82 0.41 -4.90
CA ALA A 206 15.77 1.41 -5.37
C ALA A 206 15.07 2.53 -6.16
N ALA A 207 14.15 2.18 -7.06
CA ALA A 207 13.34 3.14 -7.80
C ALA A 207 12.43 3.95 -6.85
N THR A 208 11.91 3.31 -5.80
CA THR A 208 11.11 3.98 -4.76
C THR A 208 11.94 4.98 -3.98
N GLU A 209 13.15 4.61 -3.54
CA GLU A 209 14.03 5.50 -2.79
C GLU A 209 14.33 6.78 -3.59
N GLY A 210 14.60 6.65 -4.89
CA GLY A 210 14.81 7.78 -5.80
C GLY A 210 13.59 8.69 -5.97
N ALA A 211 12.37 8.16 -5.80
CA ALA A 211 11.13 8.92 -5.93
C ALA A 211 10.71 9.66 -4.64
N ILE A 212 11.19 9.23 -3.47
CA ILE A 212 10.81 9.78 -2.16
C ILE A 212 10.93 11.32 -2.10
N PRO A 213 12.03 11.96 -2.56
CA PRO A 213 12.14 13.41 -2.51
C PRO A 213 11.01 14.13 -3.26
N ARG A 214 10.61 13.61 -4.43
CA ARG A 214 9.53 14.19 -5.24
C ARG A 214 8.16 13.96 -4.62
N VAL A 215 7.91 12.76 -4.09
CA VAL A 215 6.68 12.46 -3.32
C VAL A 215 6.55 13.41 -2.13
N ALA A 216 7.63 13.59 -1.35
CA ALA A 216 7.63 14.48 -0.19
C ALA A 216 7.36 15.95 -0.58
N GLU A 217 7.87 16.40 -1.73
CA GLU A 217 7.59 17.73 -2.25
C GLU A 217 6.11 17.92 -2.61
N LEU A 218 5.52 16.98 -3.35
CA LEU A 218 4.11 16.99 -3.72
C LEU A 218 3.20 16.96 -2.49
N MET A 219 3.47 16.04 -1.55
CA MET A 219 2.73 15.94 -0.29
C MET A 219 2.89 17.20 0.56
N ALA A 220 4.08 17.82 0.59
CA ALA A 220 4.29 19.06 1.33
C ALA A 220 3.44 20.21 0.79
N SER A 221 3.32 20.32 -0.55
CA SER A 221 2.44 21.31 -1.17
C SER A 221 0.97 21.03 -0.87
N GLU A 222 0.56 19.76 -0.93
CA GLU A 222 -0.85 19.36 -0.76
C GLU A 222 -1.31 19.44 0.70
N LEU A 223 -0.45 19.07 1.65
CA LEU A 223 -0.78 18.99 3.08
C LEU A 223 -0.25 20.20 3.89
N GLY A 224 0.29 21.22 3.22
CA GLY A 224 0.77 22.45 3.84
C GLY A 224 1.99 22.26 4.75
N TRP A 225 2.90 21.34 4.42
CA TRP A 225 4.09 21.11 5.23
C TRP A 225 5.19 22.14 4.97
N GLY A 226 5.74 22.69 6.05
CA GLY A 226 6.98 23.45 5.97
C GLY A 226 8.20 22.57 5.65
N ASN A 227 9.30 23.21 5.24
CA ASN A 227 10.56 22.55 4.85
C ASN A 227 11.10 21.55 5.90
N ARG A 228 10.93 21.85 7.20
CA ARG A 228 11.36 20.97 8.28
C ARG A 228 10.60 19.64 8.25
N LYS A 229 9.27 19.69 8.15
CA LYS A 229 8.42 18.49 8.12
C LYS A 229 8.65 17.70 6.84
N ARG A 230 8.71 18.36 5.67
CA ARG A 230 9.05 17.70 4.39
C ARG A 230 10.34 16.87 4.47
N ARG A 231 11.41 17.44 5.01
CA ARG A 231 12.69 16.73 5.17
C ARG A 231 12.61 15.59 6.18
N ALA A 232 11.89 15.79 7.28
CA ALA A 232 11.70 14.76 8.29
C ALA A 232 10.92 13.55 7.73
N GLU A 233 9.84 13.80 6.98
CA GLU A 233 9.02 12.78 6.32
C GLU A 233 9.81 12.01 5.26
N ALA A 234 10.55 12.71 4.39
CA ALA A 234 11.40 12.06 3.39
C ALA A 234 12.47 11.17 4.05
N ALA A 235 13.14 11.67 5.09
CA ALA A 235 14.15 10.90 5.81
C ALA A 235 13.54 9.70 6.56
N ALA A 236 12.34 9.84 7.13
CA ALA A 236 11.62 8.74 7.77
C ALA A 236 11.25 7.65 6.76
N ALA A 237 10.70 8.03 5.60
CA ALA A 237 10.35 7.09 4.55
C ALA A 237 11.58 6.33 4.02
N VAL A 238 12.73 6.99 3.82
CA VAL A 238 13.97 6.30 3.41
C VAL A 238 14.42 5.30 4.46
N ARG A 239 14.36 5.66 5.75
CA ARG A 239 14.74 4.73 6.83
C ARG A 239 13.83 3.51 6.87
N ALA A 240 12.51 3.72 6.85
CA ALA A 240 11.54 2.63 6.84
C ALA A 240 11.72 1.74 5.60
N LEU A 241 11.92 2.33 4.41
CA LEU A 241 12.14 1.60 3.17
C LEU A 241 13.37 0.69 3.27
N ARG A 242 14.46 1.21 3.83
CA ARG A 242 15.70 0.44 3.98
C ARG A 242 15.59 -0.66 5.03
N GLN A 243 14.81 -0.44 6.07
CA GLN A 243 14.60 -1.41 7.13
C GLN A 243 13.66 -2.54 6.70
N GLU A 244 12.60 -2.22 5.96
CA GLU A 244 11.50 -3.15 5.68
C GLU A 244 11.56 -3.74 4.28
N PHE A 245 12.17 -3.02 3.31
CA PHE A 245 12.11 -3.37 1.89
C PHE A 245 13.46 -3.63 1.19
N SER A 246 14.59 -3.31 1.81
CA SER A 246 15.90 -3.55 1.19
C SER A 246 16.26 -5.03 1.08
N THR A 247 16.99 -5.39 0.03
CA THR A 247 17.66 -6.68 -0.05
C THR A 247 18.79 -6.71 0.98
N PRO A 248 18.84 -7.71 1.90
CA PRO A 248 19.92 -7.74 2.87
C PRO A 248 21.25 -7.93 2.16
N GLU A 249 22.29 -7.18 2.56
CA GLU A 249 23.64 -7.44 2.08
C GLU A 249 24.09 -8.87 2.41
N PRO A 250 24.98 -9.49 1.62
CA PRO A 250 25.56 -10.76 2.00
C PRO A 250 26.26 -10.62 3.36
N ALA A 251 26.06 -11.60 4.25
CA ALA A 251 26.64 -11.59 5.60
C ALA A 251 28.17 -11.34 5.60
N THR A 252 28.87 -11.72 4.55
CA THR A 252 30.31 -11.45 4.35
C THR A 252 30.66 -9.96 4.34
N LYS A 253 29.86 -9.10 3.68
CA LYS A 253 30.10 -7.65 3.66
C LYS A 253 29.70 -6.96 4.97
N ALA A 254 28.65 -7.46 5.63
CA ALA A 254 28.23 -6.92 6.93
C ALA A 254 29.29 -7.17 8.02
N VAL A 255 29.98 -8.31 7.97
CA VAL A 255 31.10 -8.64 8.87
C VAL A 255 32.34 -7.81 8.54
N GLU A 256 32.66 -7.58 7.26
CA GLU A 256 33.77 -6.71 6.84
C GLU A 256 33.53 -5.23 7.21
N ALA A 257 32.32 -4.73 7.05
CA ALA A 257 31.95 -3.37 7.45
C ALA A 257 31.96 -3.18 8.99
N ALA A 258 31.52 -4.18 9.74
CA ALA A 258 31.60 -4.18 11.20
C ALA A 258 33.05 -4.28 11.70
N ALA A 259 33.91 -5.04 11.01
CA ALA A 259 35.34 -5.13 11.32
C ALA A 259 36.09 -3.82 10.99
N ALA A 260 35.70 -3.11 9.92
CA ALA A 260 36.30 -1.83 9.54
C ALA A 260 35.87 -0.66 10.45
N ALA A 261 34.76 -0.79 11.18
CA ALA A 261 34.25 0.21 12.12
C ALA A 261 34.79 0.06 13.56
N ALA A 262 35.57 -0.98 13.84
CA ALA A 262 36.19 -1.15 15.16
C ALA A 262 37.33 -0.13 15.36
N PRO A 263 37.36 0.63 16.47
CA PRO A 263 38.44 1.58 16.72
C PRO A 263 39.77 0.83 16.88
N VAL A 264 40.77 1.23 16.10
CA VAL A 264 42.14 0.75 16.27
C VAL A 264 42.60 1.15 17.67
N ALA A 265 42.80 0.17 18.54
CA ALA A 265 43.33 0.40 19.87
C ALA A 265 44.68 1.11 19.74
N ALA A 266 44.76 2.34 20.26
CA ALA A 266 45.99 3.11 20.31
C ALA A 266 46.99 2.38 21.23
N ALA A 267 48.19 2.12 20.70
CA ALA A 267 49.37 1.70 21.46
C ALA A 267 50.13 2.91 21.97
#